data_AF-A0ABC9QU80-F1
#
_entry.id   AF-A0ABC9QU80-F1
#
_cell.length_a   1.000
_cell.length_b   1.000
_cell.length_c   1.000
_cell.angle_alpha   90.00
_cell.angle_beta   90.00
_cell.angle_gamma   90.00
#
_symmetry.space_group_name_H-M   'P 1'
#
loop_
_entity.id
_entity.type
_entity.pdbx_description
1 polymer ?
#
loop_
_entity_poly.entity_id
_entity_poly.type
_entity_poly.pdbx_seq_one_letter_code
_entity_poly.pdbx_strand_id
1 'polypeptide(L)'
;MEFLNHLSSSDLKDLFDALVYDEDGTLRMNEELTSSTEYQRYGHDYAKYPRRIAEELQRYGGNSFMNFFRDEGVLYKEILCDACDHLDINYNERSATSLIEQNMLSKLLKDSLEKMSGRQIKELTHELGMTNIDKVIGENKQVLIASVLTLFKAGGSHSYALAVSVADAMVRQTLGHGLSSVVGKVALKKTLGILAGPIGWVITGALVSINLAGPAYRVTVPACVLVATLRKKLKAEQEAEQARLKAEQEADKTEKMWYLAIISIVLMGLAVLAVFYMKGKHHSNNNPKSGVEKLKNPNHKN
;
A
#
# COMPACT_ATOMS: atom_id res chain seq x y z
N MET A 1 15.29 12.02 -3.73
CA MET A 1 15.14 11.16 -2.53
C MET A 1 14.17 11.72 -1.49
N GLU A 2 13.50 12.86 -1.73
CA GLU A 2 12.67 13.58 -0.75
C GLU A 2 11.51 12.77 -0.13
N PHE A 3 11.02 11.74 -0.81
CA PHE A 3 9.97 10.86 -0.28
C PHE A 3 10.35 10.19 1.05
N LEU A 4 11.65 10.02 1.34
CA LEU A 4 12.15 9.50 2.62
C LEU A 4 11.74 10.36 3.82
N ASN A 5 11.46 11.66 3.63
CA ASN A 5 10.97 12.56 4.68
C ASN A 5 9.56 12.19 5.18
N HIS A 6 8.84 11.34 4.45
CA HIS A 6 7.47 10.89 4.76
C HIS A 6 7.44 9.48 5.39
N LEU A 7 8.61 8.90 5.66
CA LEU A 7 8.76 7.57 6.25
C LEU A 7 8.97 7.67 7.77
N SER A 8 8.52 6.65 8.49
CA SER A 8 8.78 6.53 9.93
C SER A 8 10.22 6.12 10.22
N SER A 9 10.71 6.36 11.44
CA SER A 9 12.03 5.89 11.87
C SER A 9 12.16 4.35 11.77
N SER A 10 11.06 3.60 11.92
CA SER A 10 11.06 2.14 11.68
C SER A 10 11.34 1.74 10.24
N ASP A 11 10.86 2.52 9.27
CA ASP A 11 11.03 2.28 7.83
C ASP A 11 12.45 2.63 7.38
N LEU A 12 12.97 3.74 7.92
CA LEU A 12 14.32 4.19 7.66
C LEU A 12 15.38 3.33 8.37
N LYS A 13 15.03 2.63 9.47
CA LYS A 13 15.92 1.68 10.15
C LYS A 13 16.42 0.59 9.20
N ASP A 14 15.55 -0.04 8.42
CA ASP A 14 15.97 -1.15 7.54
C ASP A 14 16.89 -0.66 6.41
N LEU A 15 16.65 0.56 5.90
CA LEU A 15 17.54 1.20 4.94
C LEU A 15 18.87 1.59 5.59
N PHE A 16 18.85 2.12 6.82
CA PHE A 16 20.05 2.44 7.60
C PHE A 16 20.89 1.19 7.84
N ASP A 17 20.30 0.12 8.35
CA ASP A 17 21.03 -1.10 8.68
C ASP A 17 21.65 -1.74 7.43
N ALA A 18 20.90 -1.78 6.32
CA ALA A 18 21.40 -2.22 5.02
C ALA A 18 22.54 -1.36 4.44
N LEU A 19 22.77 -0.15 4.95
CA LEU A 19 23.93 0.70 4.64
C LEU A 19 25.08 0.53 5.65
N VAL A 20 24.77 0.27 6.92
CA VAL A 20 25.73 0.34 8.04
C VAL A 20 26.25 -1.03 8.50
N TYR A 21 25.41 -2.05 8.65
CA TYR A 21 25.78 -3.34 9.24
C TYR A 21 25.94 -4.45 8.21
N ASP A 22 27.05 -5.18 8.24
CA ASP A 22 27.28 -6.36 7.39
C ASP A 22 26.55 -7.62 7.92
N GLU A 23 26.67 -8.74 7.22
CA GLU A 23 25.96 -10.01 7.51
C GLU A 23 26.15 -10.49 8.96
N ASP A 24 27.32 -10.26 9.55
CA ASP A 24 27.69 -10.61 10.94
C ASP A 24 27.24 -9.58 11.99
N GLY A 25 26.50 -8.52 11.60
CA GLY A 25 26.12 -7.41 12.48
C GLY A 25 27.26 -6.45 12.84
N THR A 26 28.40 -6.55 12.15
CA THR A 26 29.54 -5.64 12.30
C THR A 26 29.39 -4.40 11.42
N LEU A 27 30.04 -3.28 11.78
CA LEU A 27 30.00 -2.07 10.94
C LEU A 27 30.78 -2.30 9.64
N ARG A 28 30.20 -1.86 8.51
CA ARG A 28 30.88 -1.88 7.21
C ARG A 28 32.07 -0.93 7.23
N MET A 29 33.21 -1.41 6.72
CA MET A 29 34.51 -0.69 6.75
C MET A 29 34.50 0.72 6.15
N ASN A 30 33.51 1.07 5.31
CA ASN A 30 33.44 2.33 4.58
C ASN A 30 32.22 3.19 4.95
N GLU A 31 31.47 2.85 6.01
CA GLU A 31 30.31 3.65 6.43
C GLU A 31 30.71 4.89 7.23
N GLU A 32 30.09 6.03 6.93
CA GLU A 32 30.24 7.30 7.66
C GLU A 32 28.89 7.84 8.17
N LEU A 33 27.94 6.93 8.40
CA LEU A 33 26.61 7.26 8.86
C LEU A 33 26.56 7.22 10.39
N THR A 34 27.20 6.25 11.06
CA THR A 34 27.31 6.22 12.53
C THR A 34 28.25 7.28 13.09
N SER A 35 29.25 7.70 12.31
CA SER A 35 30.16 8.79 12.66
C SER A 35 29.57 10.19 12.42
N SER A 36 28.42 10.29 11.76
CA SER A 36 27.77 11.58 11.44
C SER A 36 27.27 12.33 12.68
N THR A 37 27.26 13.66 12.60
CA THR A 37 26.77 14.53 13.69
C THR A 37 25.29 14.31 13.98
N GLU A 38 24.53 13.95 12.96
CA GLU A 38 23.10 13.67 13.00
C GLU A 38 22.81 12.38 13.76
N TYR A 39 23.56 11.31 13.49
CA TYR A 39 23.45 10.06 14.24
C TYR A 39 23.86 10.25 15.70
N GLN A 40 24.97 10.95 15.96
CA GLN A 40 25.40 11.27 17.34
C GLN A 40 24.37 12.11 18.11
N ARG A 41 23.58 12.95 17.41
CA ARG A 41 22.60 13.86 18.03
C ARG A 41 21.21 13.26 18.21
N TYR A 42 20.76 12.43 17.28
CA TYR A 42 19.40 11.89 17.24
C TYR A 42 19.33 10.36 17.45
N GLY A 43 20.46 9.66 17.44
CA GLY A 43 20.55 8.22 17.63
C GLY A 43 19.66 7.47 16.65
N HIS A 44 18.86 6.53 17.16
CA HIS A 44 17.94 5.71 16.36
C HIS A 44 16.64 6.42 15.93
N ASP A 45 16.51 7.75 16.09
CA ASP A 45 15.38 8.50 15.51
C ASP A 45 15.66 8.88 14.05
N TYR A 46 15.73 7.86 13.20
CA TYR A 46 16.13 7.95 11.79
C TYR A 46 15.32 8.98 10.97
N ALA A 47 14.05 9.25 11.33
CA ALA A 47 13.22 10.27 10.68
C ALA A 47 13.69 11.72 10.92
N LYS A 48 14.66 11.96 11.82
CA LYS A 48 15.30 13.27 12.01
C LYS A 48 16.38 13.57 10.97
N TYR A 49 16.94 12.54 10.32
CA TYR A 49 18.05 12.69 9.37
C TYR A 49 17.92 11.85 8.08
N PRO A 50 16.73 11.74 7.44
CA PRO A 50 16.54 10.99 6.20
C PRO A 50 17.43 11.48 5.05
N ARG A 51 17.81 12.76 5.04
CA ARG A 51 18.77 13.30 4.06
C ARG A 51 20.15 12.67 4.22
N ARG A 52 20.64 12.49 5.44
CA ARG A 52 21.95 11.89 5.74
C ARG A 52 21.98 10.39 5.37
N ILE A 53 20.86 9.68 5.57
CA ILE A 53 20.69 8.30 5.10
C ILE A 53 20.73 8.22 3.55
N ALA A 54 20.13 9.20 2.87
CA ALA A 54 20.18 9.29 1.41
C ALA A 54 21.59 9.63 0.88
N GLU A 55 22.31 10.54 1.55
CA GLU A 55 23.71 10.88 1.24
C GLU A 55 24.61 9.64 1.34
N GLU A 56 24.42 8.81 2.37
CA GLU A 56 25.22 7.58 2.56
C GLU A 56 24.98 6.56 1.44
N LEU A 57 23.71 6.30 1.09
CA LEU A 57 23.39 5.47 -0.08
C LEU A 57 24.02 6.03 -1.36
N GLN A 58 24.01 7.34 -1.54
CA GLN A 58 24.62 7.98 -2.70
C GLN A 58 26.15 7.81 -2.72
N ARG A 59 26.79 7.85 -1.55
CA ARG A 59 28.22 7.59 -1.39
C ARG A 59 28.63 6.17 -1.78
N TYR A 60 27.80 5.16 -1.52
CA TYR A 60 28.13 3.77 -1.88
C TYR A 60 28.25 3.51 -3.39
N GLY A 61 27.69 4.37 -4.26
CA GLY A 61 27.99 4.36 -5.70
C GLY A 61 29.26 5.15 -6.10
N GLY A 62 29.90 5.84 -5.15
CA GLY A 62 30.79 6.98 -5.40
C GLY A 62 32.04 6.72 -6.24
N ASN A 63 32.52 5.48 -6.38
CA ASN A 63 33.68 5.20 -7.24
C ASN A 63 33.40 5.43 -8.74
N SER A 64 32.14 5.35 -9.18
CA SER A 64 31.71 5.78 -10.52
C SER A 64 31.21 7.23 -10.53
N PHE A 65 30.64 7.72 -9.41
CA PHE A 65 29.85 8.96 -9.37
C PHE A 65 30.51 10.18 -8.70
N MET A 66 31.72 10.08 -8.15
CA MET A 66 32.43 11.23 -7.56
C MET A 66 32.61 12.41 -8.53
N ASN A 67 32.72 12.16 -9.84
CA ASN A 67 32.80 13.21 -10.86
C ASN A 67 31.46 13.94 -11.08
N PHE A 68 30.32 13.37 -10.68
CA PHE A 68 28.98 13.89 -10.95
C PHE A 68 28.41 14.76 -9.82
N PHE A 69 29.15 14.92 -8.72
CA PHE A 69 28.72 15.61 -7.49
C PHE A 69 28.53 17.14 -7.59
N ARG A 70 28.32 17.68 -8.81
CA ARG A 70 28.20 19.12 -9.07
C ARG A 70 26.88 19.57 -9.69
N ASP A 71 26.12 18.70 -10.36
CA ASP A 71 24.90 19.11 -11.09
C ASP A 71 23.66 18.26 -10.73
N GLU A 72 22.50 18.90 -10.92
CA GLU A 72 21.19 18.60 -10.33
C GLU A 72 20.66 17.15 -10.45
N GLY A 73 20.47 16.49 -9.31
CA GLY A 73 19.34 15.58 -9.07
C GLY A 73 19.38 14.15 -9.64
N VAL A 74 20.42 13.72 -10.36
CA VAL A 74 20.42 12.41 -11.07
C VAL A 74 20.83 11.21 -10.18
N LEU A 75 21.62 11.45 -9.13
CA LEU A 75 22.35 10.45 -8.32
C LEU A 75 21.63 9.12 -7.99
N TYR A 76 20.38 9.13 -7.49
CA TYR A 76 19.71 7.86 -7.15
C TYR A 76 19.32 7.05 -8.40
N LYS A 77 19.00 7.74 -9.49
CA LYS A 77 18.63 7.09 -10.75
C LYS A 77 19.85 6.43 -11.38
N GLU A 78 21.02 7.08 -11.32
CA GLU A 78 22.31 6.50 -11.71
C GLU A 78 22.65 5.23 -10.93
N ILE A 79 22.60 5.25 -9.60
CA ILE A 79 22.88 4.07 -8.76
C ILE A 79 21.88 2.93 -9.05
N LEU A 80 20.64 3.27 -9.37
CA LEU A 80 19.62 2.31 -9.79
C LEU A 80 19.90 1.73 -11.19
N CYS A 81 20.45 2.53 -12.12
CA CYS A 81 20.88 2.08 -13.45
C CYS A 81 22.09 1.14 -13.34
N ASP A 82 23.15 1.53 -12.63
CA ASP A 82 24.32 0.67 -12.34
C ASP A 82 23.93 -0.65 -11.68
N ALA A 83 23.00 -0.60 -10.72
CA ALA A 83 22.44 -1.79 -10.09
C ALA A 83 21.61 -2.63 -11.08
N CYS A 84 20.92 -2.02 -12.05
CA CYS A 84 20.23 -2.76 -13.13
C CYS A 84 21.20 -3.41 -14.11
N ASP A 85 22.27 -2.72 -14.51
CA ASP A 85 23.29 -3.22 -15.43
C ASP A 85 24.03 -4.42 -14.83
N HIS A 86 24.41 -4.32 -13.55
CA HIS A 86 25.04 -5.42 -12.81
C HIS A 86 24.13 -6.66 -12.66
N LEU A 87 22.81 -6.47 -12.77
CA LEU A 87 21.79 -7.52 -12.69
C LEU A 87 21.33 -8.03 -14.07
N ASP A 88 21.92 -7.56 -15.17
CA ASP A 88 21.49 -7.85 -16.55
C ASP A 88 19.98 -7.60 -16.76
N ILE A 89 19.51 -6.45 -16.24
CA ILE A 89 18.13 -6.00 -16.40
C ILE A 89 18.04 -5.16 -17.68
N ASN A 90 17.10 -5.51 -18.56
CA ASN A 90 16.70 -4.62 -19.65
C ASN A 90 15.77 -3.50 -19.11
N TYR A 91 16.25 -2.26 -19.19
CA TYR A 91 15.49 -1.04 -18.93
C TYR A 91 15.87 0.04 -19.94
N ASN A 92 15.13 1.14 -19.95
CA ASN A 92 15.47 2.33 -20.72
C ASN A 92 15.83 3.44 -19.72
N GLU A 93 17.08 3.90 -19.73
CA GLU A 93 17.60 4.97 -18.88
C GLU A 93 16.73 6.24 -18.89
N ARG A 94 16.06 6.56 -20.01
CA ARG A 94 15.19 7.76 -20.12
C ARG A 94 13.83 7.60 -19.42
N SER A 95 13.52 6.40 -18.92
CA SER A 95 12.28 6.13 -18.19
C SER A 95 12.19 6.89 -16.87
N ALA A 96 10.97 6.99 -16.32
CA ALA A 96 10.77 7.39 -14.94
C ALA A 96 11.47 6.40 -14.00
N THR A 97 12.09 6.90 -12.92
CA THR A 97 12.80 6.08 -11.93
C THR A 97 11.93 4.95 -11.37
N SER A 98 10.64 5.22 -11.14
CA SER A 98 9.66 4.22 -10.69
C SER A 98 9.45 3.06 -11.66
N LEU A 99 9.65 3.25 -12.96
CA LEU A 99 9.57 2.17 -13.96
C LEU A 99 10.86 1.34 -13.97
N ILE A 100 12.02 1.97 -13.75
CA ILE A 100 13.30 1.25 -13.61
C ILE A 100 13.28 0.40 -12.32
N GLU A 101 12.82 0.96 -11.20
CA GLU A 101 12.56 0.23 -9.94
C GLU A 101 11.59 -0.95 -10.14
N GLN A 102 10.53 -0.73 -10.92
CA GLN A 102 9.57 -1.78 -11.25
C GLN A 102 10.19 -2.89 -12.12
N ASN A 103 11.07 -2.56 -13.06
CA ASN A 103 11.80 -3.55 -13.86
C ASN A 103 12.78 -4.35 -13.01
N MET A 104 13.52 -3.70 -12.12
CA MET A 104 14.42 -4.35 -11.15
C MET A 104 13.68 -5.35 -10.27
N LEU A 105 12.63 -4.90 -9.56
CA LEU A 105 11.83 -5.79 -8.74
C LEU A 105 11.14 -6.89 -9.57
N SER A 106 10.73 -6.62 -10.82
CA SER A 106 10.16 -7.63 -11.71
C SER A 106 11.17 -8.72 -12.09
N LYS A 107 12.44 -8.37 -12.35
CA LYS A 107 13.51 -9.33 -12.68
C LYS A 107 13.84 -10.21 -11.47
N LEU A 108 14.11 -9.59 -10.32
CA LEU A 108 14.43 -10.30 -9.08
C LEU A 108 13.29 -11.23 -8.66
N LEU A 109 12.04 -10.79 -8.78
CA LEU A 109 10.86 -11.63 -8.56
C LEU A 109 10.75 -12.76 -9.58
N LYS A 110 10.93 -12.47 -10.88
CA LYS A 110 10.91 -13.49 -11.95
C LYS A 110 11.94 -14.60 -11.67
N ASP A 111 13.19 -14.23 -11.44
CA ASP A 111 14.28 -15.18 -11.24
C ASP A 111 14.08 -16.01 -9.96
N SER A 112 13.47 -15.42 -8.92
CA SER A 112 13.06 -16.13 -7.70
C SER A 112 11.96 -17.16 -7.98
N LEU A 113 10.91 -16.78 -8.71
CA LEU A 113 9.82 -17.69 -9.08
C LEU A 113 10.27 -18.78 -10.07
N GLU A 114 11.23 -18.49 -10.95
CA GLU A 114 11.82 -19.46 -11.87
C GLU A 114 12.61 -20.56 -11.15
N LYS A 115 13.09 -20.33 -9.92
CA LYS A 115 13.72 -21.36 -9.09
C LYS A 115 12.74 -22.10 -8.17
N MET A 116 11.57 -21.54 -7.88
CA MET A 116 10.51 -22.22 -7.12
C MET A 116 9.90 -23.40 -7.87
N SER A 117 9.39 -24.38 -7.12
CA SER A 117 8.44 -25.36 -7.67
C SER A 117 7.05 -24.72 -7.87
N GLY A 118 6.24 -25.25 -8.80
CA GLY A 118 4.88 -24.74 -9.02
C GLY A 118 3.99 -24.78 -7.76
N ARG A 119 4.25 -25.72 -6.83
CA ARG A 119 3.60 -25.78 -5.52
C ARG A 119 3.96 -24.58 -4.64
N GLN A 120 5.24 -24.22 -4.54
CA GLN A 120 5.70 -23.06 -3.77
C GLN A 120 5.18 -21.74 -4.35
N ILE A 121 5.07 -21.62 -5.69
CA ILE A 121 4.46 -20.45 -6.32
C ILE A 121 2.98 -20.36 -5.95
N LYS A 122 2.24 -21.48 -5.98
CA LYS A 122 0.83 -21.52 -5.60
C LYS A 122 0.62 -21.17 -4.12
N GLU A 123 1.45 -21.72 -3.24
CA GLU A 123 1.46 -21.44 -1.80
C GLU A 123 1.77 -19.96 -1.52
N LEU A 124 2.79 -19.39 -2.16
CA LEU A 124 3.10 -17.96 -2.18
C LEU A 124 1.88 -17.12 -2.61
N THR A 125 1.22 -17.46 -3.72
CA THR A 125 0.03 -16.71 -4.17
C THR A 125 -1.14 -16.81 -3.21
N HIS A 126 -1.35 -17.97 -2.59
CA HIS A 126 -2.43 -18.20 -1.62
C HIS A 126 -2.18 -17.42 -0.31
N GLU A 127 -0.95 -17.46 0.21
CA GLU A 127 -0.55 -16.66 1.38
C GLU A 127 -0.66 -15.16 1.09
N LEU A 128 -0.26 -14.70 -0.09
CA LEU A 128 -0.44 -13.30 -0.53
C LEU A 128 -1.89 -12.91 -0.84
N GLY A 129 -2.86 -13.81 -0.67
CA GLY A 129 -4.29 -13.54 -0.88
C GLY A 129 -4.71 -13.43 -2.36
N MET A 130 -3.84 -13.84 -3.29
CA MET A 130 -4.04 -13.75 -4.74
C MET A 130 -4.91 -14.91 -5.28
N THR A 131 -5.98 -15.28 -4.58
CA THR A 131 -6.84 -16.44 -4.87
C THR A 131 -7.55 -16.38 -6.23
N ASN A 132 -7.53 -15.22 -6.90
CA ASN A 132 -8.01 -15.08 -8.28
C ASN A 132 -7.03 -15.65 -9.33
N ILE A 133 -5.74 -15.83 -8.99
CA ILE A 133 -4.76 -16.49 -9.88
C ILE A 133 -5.11 -17.98 -10.05
N ASP A 134 -5.62 -18.65 -9.00
CA ASP A 134 -6.05 -20.06 -9.07
C ASP A 134 -7.17 -20.33 -10.09
N LYS A 135 -7.99 -19.32 -10.42
CA LYS A 135 -9.04 -19.44 -11.44
C LYS A 135 -8.55 -19.28 -12.87
N VAL A 136 -7.32 -18.79 -13.08
CA VAL A 136 -6.77 -18.49 -14.40
C VAL A 136 -5.50 -19.33 -14.64
N ILE A 137 -5.77 -20.56 -15.11
CA ILE A 137 -4.86 -21.44 -15.87
C ILE A 137 -3.79 -22.21 -15.06
N GLY A 138 -4.09 -23.49 -14.84
CA GLY A 138 -3.22 -24.62 -15.22
C GLY A 138 -2.02 -24.98 -14.32
N GLU A 139 -1.65 -26.27 -14.34
CA GLU A 139 -0.49 -26.83 -13.64
C GLU A 139 0.87 -26.37 -14.20
N ASN A 140 0.88 -25.51 -15.23
CA ASN A 140 2.09 -25.03 -15.88
C ASN A 140 2.74 -23.89 -15.08
N LYS A 141 3.90 -24.19 -14.49
CA LYS A 141 4.78 -23.25 -13.78
C LYS A 141 4.99 -21.92 -14.52
N GLN A 142 5.20 -21.92 -15.84
CA GLN A 142 5.43 -20.67 -16.59
C GLN A 142 4.21 -19.74 -16.58
N VAL A 143 2.99 -20.30 -16.59
CA VAL A 143 1.76 -19.51 -16.53
C VAL A 143 1.56 -18.91 -15.14
N LEU A 144 1.85 -19.68 -14.08
CA LEU A 144 1.84 -19.14 -12.71
C LEU A 144 2.83 -17.97 -12.54
N ILE A 145 4.06 -18.11 -13.06
CA ILE A 145 5.06 -17.03 -13.07
C ILE A 145 4.54 -15.80 -13.83
N ALA A 146 3.98 -15.99 -15.03
CA ALA A 146 3.43 -14.90 -15.83
C ALA A 146 2.26 -14.18 -15.13
N SER A 147 1.36 -14.93 -14.47
CA SER A 147 0.24 -14.37 -13.71
C SER A 147 0.72 -13.53 -12.51
N VAL A 148 1.70 -14.03 -11.74
CA VAL A 148 2.29 -13.28 -10.61
C VAL A 148 3.01 -12.02 -11.10
N LEU A 149 3.80 -12.11 -12.18
CA LEU A 149 4.48 -10.94 -12.76
C LEU A 149 3.50 -9.92 -13.36
N THR A 150 2.38 -10.38 -13.94
CA THR A 150 1.33 -9.50 -14.46
C THR A 150 0.64 -8.76 -13.32
N LEU A 151 0.29 -9.46 -12.23
CA LEU A 151 -0.30 -8.84 -11.04
C LEU A 151 0.70 -7.88 -10.35
N PHE A 152 1.99 -8.25 -10.28
CA PHE A 152 3.04 -7.37 -9.80
C PHE A 152 3.14 -6.08 -10.61
N LYS A 153 3.07 -6.17 -11.95
CA LYS A 153 3.15 -5.03 -12.85
C LYS A 153 1.88 -4.18 -12.90
N ALA A 154 0.72 -4.76 -12.65
CA ALA A 154 -0.56 -4.05 -12.55
C ALA A 154 -0.63 -3.09 -11.35
N GLY A 155 0.17 -3.31 -10.31
CA GLY A 155 0.30 -2.40 -9.16
C GLY A 155 -0.58 -2.76 -7.96
N GLY A 156 -0.92 -1.75 -7.16
CA GLY A 156 -1.73 -1.89 -5.94
C GLY A 156 -1.05 -2.68 -4.81
N SER A 157 -1.86 -3.07 -3.82
CA SER A 157 -1.42 -3.74 -2.57
C SER A 157 -0.62 -5.03 -2.80
N HIS A 158 -1.00 -5.83 -3.79
CA HIS A 158 -0.31 -7.07 -4.15
C HIS A 158 1.11 -6.82 -4.70
N SER A 159 1.31 -5.73 -5.46
CA SER A 159 2.62 -5.31 -5.93
C SER A 159 3.54 -4.87 -4.79
N TYR A 160 2.98 -4.23 -3.75
CA TYR A 160 3.74 -3.92 -2.53
C TYR A 160 4.12 -5.19 -1.75
N ALA A 161 3.19 -6.12 -1.52
CA ALA A 161 3.47 -7.33 -0.76
C ALA A 161 4.56 -8.21 -1.41
N LEU A 162 4.54 -8.32 -2.75
CA LEU A 162 5.60 -8.98 -3.51
C LEU A 162 6.94 -8.23 -3.41
N ALA A 163 6.96 -6.90 -3.51
CA ALA A 163 8.18 -6.12 -3.34
C ALA A 163 8.80 -6.33 -1.94
N VAL A 164 7.97 -6.36 -0.89
CA VAL A 164 8.40 -6.69 0.48
C VAL A 164 8.99 -8.09 0.57
N SER A 165 8.42 -9.11 -0.10
CA SER A 165 9.01 -10.46 -0.09
C SER A 165 10.40 -10.54 -0.74
N VAL A 166 10.67 -9.73 -1.77
CA VAL A 166 12.00 -9.62 -2.38
C VAL A 166 12.95 -8.83 -1.47
N ALA A 167 12.48 -7.71 -0.90
CA ALA A 167 13.28 -6.87 -0.01
C ALA A 167 13.66 -7.58 1.30
N ASP A 168 12.74 -8.30 1.96
CA ASP A 168 13.03 -9.06 3.17
C ASP A 168 13.99 -10.23 2.90
N ALA A 169 13.85 -10.91 1.75
CA ALA A 169 14.78 -11.96 1.36
C ALA A 169 16.21 -11.43 1.08
N MET A 170 16.34 -10.23 0.51
CA MET A 170 17.63 -9.53 0.38
C MET A 170 18.17 -9.07 1.74
N VAL A 171 17.33 -8.49 2.61
CA VAL A 171 17.80 -7.98 3.90
C VAL A 171 18.22 -9.11 4.85
N ARG A 172 17.52 -10.25 4.84
CA ARG A 172 17.97 -11.48 5.52
C ARG A 172 19.32 -11.97 5.03
N GLN A 173 19.57 -11.84 3.72
CA GLN A 173 20.86 -12.20 3.16
C GLN A 173 21.95 -11.25 3.65
N THR A 174 21.70 -9.94 3.71
CA THR A 174 22.71 -8.91 3.97
C THR A 174 22.95 -8.57 5.45
N LEU A 175 21.99 -8.89 6.33
CA LEU A 175 22.00 -8.54 7.77
C LEU A 175 21.82 -9.75 8.70
N GLY A 176 21.63 -10.95 8.16
CA GLY A 176 21.26 -12.15 8.93
C GLY A 176 19.84 -12.11 9.55
N HIS A 177 19.12 -10.98 9.48
CA HIS A 177 17.78 -10.79 10.04
C HIS A 177 16.81 -10.17 9.04
N GLY A 178 15.51 -10.34 9.26
CA GLY A 178 14.46 -9.73 8.43
C GLY A 178 14.27 -8.24 8.68
N LEU A 179 13.39 -7.64 7.89
CA LEU A 179 12.96 -6.23 8.00
C LEU A 179 12.33 -5.93 9.37
N SER A 180 12.80 -4.88 10.03
CA SER A 180 12.28 -4.32 11.28
C SER A 180 11.04 -3.44 11.04
N SER A 181 10.94 -2.81 9.87
CA SER A 181 9.78 -1.98 9.44
C SER A 181 8.49 -2.78 9.25
N VAL A 182 8.59 -4.10 9.23
CA VAL A 182 7.51 -5.07 9.01
C VAL A 182 6.64 -5.28 10.27
N VAL A 183 6.89 -4.51 11.35
CA VAL A 183 6.06 -4.51 12.56
C VAL A 183 4.82 -3.62 12.40
N GLY A 184 3.66 -4.22 12.10
CA GLY A 184 2.36 -3.69 12.58
C GLY A 184 1.14 -3.71 11.66
N LYS A 185 1.27 -3.82 10.33
CA LYS A 185 0.09 -3.75 9.42
C LYS A 185 -0.46 -5.14 9.05
N VAL A 186 -1.79 -5.30 9.11
CA VAL A 186 -2.51 -6.60 9.04
C VAL A 186 -2.21 -7.44 7.79
N ALA A 187 -1.92 -6.80 6.65
CA ALA A 187 -1.53 -7.48 5.40
C ALA A 187 -0.22 -8.31 5.53
N LEU A 188 0.58 -8.04 6.56
CA LEU A 188 1.98 -8.43 6.65
C LEU A 188 2.23 -9.67 7.52
N LYS A 189 1.24 -10.10 8.31
CA LYS A 189 1.30 -11.37 9.05
C LYS A 189 1.37 -12.59 8.13
N LYS A 190 0.83 -12.48 6.92
CA LYS A 190 0.87 -13.53 5.90
C LYS A 190 2.23 -13.60 5.19
N THR A 191 2.80 -12.46 4.79
CA THR A 191 4.17 -12.43 4.21
C THR A 191 5.24 -12.96 5.16
N LEU A 192 5.08 -12.77 6.49
CA LEU A 192 5.99 -13.34 7.49
C LEU A 192 5.99 -14.87 7.53
N GLY A 193 4.88 -15.54 7.19
CA GLY A 193 4.79 -17.01 7.12
C GLY A 193 5.63 -17.58 5.98
N ILE A 194 5.35 -17.12 4.76
CA ILE A 194 6.10 -17.39 3.52
C ILE A 194 7.63 -17.37 3.75
N LEU A 195 8.11 -16.32 4.43
CA LEU A 195 9.54 -15.98 4.49
C LEU A 195 10.30 -16.70 5.62
N ALA A 196 9.61 -17.13 6.68
CA ALA A 196 10.17 -18.05 7.67
C ALA A 196 10.14 -19.52 7.22
N GLY A 197 9.34 -19.84 6.20
CA GLY A 197 9.17 -21.18 5.65
C GLY A 197 10.09 -21.53 4.47
N PRO A 198 9.92 -22.73 3.88
CA PRO A 198 10.73 -23.20 2.74
C PRO A 198 10.64 -22.31 1.48
N ILE A 199 9.62 -21.45 1.37
CA ILE A 199 9.47 -20.51 0.25
C ILE A 199 10.50 -19.39 0.38
N GLY A 200 10.62 -18.77 1.56
CA GLY A 200 11.60 -17.74 1.86
C GLY A 200 13.03 -18.17 1.57
N TRP A 201 13.41 -19.37 2.02
CA TRP A 201 14.73 -19.94 1.73
C TRP A 201 15.01 -20.13 0.23
N VAL A 202 13.98 -20.43 -0.58
CA VAL A 202 14.14 -20.50 -2.04
C VAL A 202 14.24 -19.10 -2.67
N ILE A 203 13.58 -18.07 -2.13
CA ILE A 203 13.78 -16.67 -2.58
C ILE A 203 15.20 -16.21 -2.23
N THR A 204 15.64 -16.36 -0.98
CA THR A 204 16.99 -15.97 -0.56
C THR A 204 18.05 -16.75 -1.35
N GLY A 205 17.92 -18.07 -1.47
CA GLY A 205 18.81 -18.89 -2.31
C GLY A 205 18.74 -18.57 -3.81
N ALA A 206 17.62 -18.01 -4.29
CA ALA A 206 17.53 -17.52 -5.65
C ALA A 206 18.37 -16.27 -5.89
N LEU A 207 18.38 -15.35 -4.92
CA LEU A 207 19.11 -14.09 -4.95
C LEU A 207 20.62 -14.29 -4.71
N VAL A 208 21.01 -15.27 -3.88
CA VAL A 208 22.41 -15.64 -3.62
C VAL A 208 23.20 -16.02 -4.89
N SER A 209 22.55 -16.52 -5.95
CA SER A 209 23.27 -16.84 -7.20
C SER A 209 23.55 -15.62 -8.09
N ILE A 210 23.03 -14.44 -7.73
CA ILE A 210 23.41 -13.21 -8.40
C ILE A 210 24.83 -12.92 -7.92
N ASN A 211 25.77 -12.84 -8.86
CA ASN A 211 27.18 -12.69 -8.52
C ASN A 211 27.47 -11.22 -8.18
N LEU A 212 27.11 -10.79 -6.95
CA LEU A 212 27.40 -9.47 -6.39
C LEU A 212 28.91 -9.30 -6.15
N ALA A 213 29.64 -9.26 -7.27
CA ALA A 213 31.09 -9.26 -7.39
C ALA A 213 31.64 -7.83 -7.20
N GLY A 214 31.39 -7.27 -6.01
CA GLY A 214 31.91 -5.99 -5.58
C GLY A 214 31.37 -5.60 -4.20
N PRO A 215 32.21 -5.12 -3.27
CA PRO A 215 31.74 -4.67 -1.96
C PRO A 215 30.65 -3.60 -2.02
N ALA A 216 30.69 -2.73 -3.04
CA ALA A 216 29.67 -1.72 -3.28
C ALA A 216 28.31 -2.35 -3.67
N TYR A 217 28.27 -3.32 -4.58
CA TYR A 217 27.01 -3.92 -5.06
C TYR A 217 26.26 -4.68 -3.97
N ARG A 218 26.97 -5.28 -3.01
CA ARG A 218 26.39 -5.89 -1.80
C ARG A 218 25.62 -4.92 -0.91
N VAL A 219 25.83 -3.61 -1.08
CA VAL A 219 25.12 -2.54 -0.37
C VAL A 219 24.12 -1.85 -1.29
N THR A 220 24.54 -1.46 -2.50
CA THR A 220 23.70 -0.67 -3.41
C THR A 220 22.51 -1.45 -3.97
N VAL A 221 22.65 -2.73 -4.31
CA VAL A 221 21.54 -3.53 -4.86
C VAL A 221 20.42 -3.74 -3.81
N PRO A 222 20.72 -4.21 -2.57
CA PRO A 222 19.71 -4.30 -1.51
C PRO A 222 19.10 -2.94 -1.15
N ALA A 223 19.91 -1.88 -1.04
CA ALA A 223 19.41 -0.55 -0.74
C ALA A 223 18.51 0.01 -1.85
N CYS A 224 18.81 -0.22 -3.13
CA CYS A 224 17.93 0.12 -4.24
C CYS A 224 16.58 -0.61 -4.16
N VAL A 225 16.60 -1.91 -3.83
CA VAL A 225 15.38 -2.72 -3.63
C VAL A 225 14.56 -2.24 -2.43
N LEU A 226 15.21 -1.82 -1.34
CA LEU A 226 14.56 -1.20 -0.19
C LEU A 226 13.92 0.14 -0.56
N VAL A 227 14.65 1.03 -1.21
CA VAL A 227 14.13 2.35 -1.65
C VAL A 227 12.94 2.18 -2.60
N ALA A 228 13.00 1.23 -3.54
CA ALA A 228 11.90 0.89 -4.43
C ALA A 228 10.67 0.35 -3.66
N THR A 229 10.89 -0.49 -2.65
CA THR A 229 9.84 -1.08 -1.81
C THR A 229 9.19 -0.04 -0.90
N LEU A 230 9.98 0.85 -0.29
CA LEU A 230 9.51 1.98 0.51
C LEU A 230 8.72 2.98 -0.35
N ARG A 231 9.11 3.21 -1.61
CA ARG A 231 8.33 4.05 -2.53
C ARG A 231 7.00 3.39 -2.92
N LYS A 232 6.97 2.07 -3.12
CA LYS A 232 5.73 1.30 -3.28
C LYS A 232 4.85 1.33 -2.03
N LYS A 233 5.44 1.29 -0.82
CA LYS A 233 4.73 1.43 0.46
C LYS A 233 3.96 2.75 0.51
N LEU A 234 4.67 3.87 0.33
CA LEU A 234 4.08 5.21 0.38
C LEU A 234 2.94 5.36 -0.64
N LYS A 235 3.13 4.84 -1.86
CA LYS A 235 2.08 4.86 -2.89
C LYS A 235 0.86 4.02 -2.51
N ALA A 236 1.06 2.80 -1.98
CA ALA A 236 -0.04 1.93 -1.55
C ALA A 236 -0.81 2.53 -0.35
N GLU A 237 -0.14 3.26 0.53
CA GLU A 237 -0.77 3.98 1.64
C GLU A 237 -1.61 5.18 1.15
N GLN A 238 -1.08 5.97 0.20
CA GLN A 238 -1.83 7.03 -0.47
C GLN A 238 -3.05 6.50 -1.24
N GLU A 239 -2.91 5.40 -1.98
CA GLU A 239 -4.02 4.75 -2.69
C GLU A 239 -5.10 4.26 -1.70
N ALA A 240 -4.71 3.70 -0.54
CA ALA A 240 -5.64 3.26 0.50
C ALA A 240 -6.33 4.42 1.22
N GLU A 241 -5.64 5.53 1.48
CA GLU A 241 -6.22 6.73 2.07
C GLU A 241 -7.22 7.40 1.12
N GLN A 242 -6.88 7.54 -0.17
CA GLN A 242 -7.80 8.03 -1.19
C GLN A 242 -9.04 7.14 -1.34
N ALA A 243 -8.89 5.82 -1.24
CA ALA A 243 -10.02 4.89 -1.26
C ALA A 243 -10.93 5.05 -0.03
N ARG A 244 -10.36 5.28 1.16
CA ARG A 244 -11.12 5.56 2.39
C ARG A 244 -11.91 6.86 2.29
N LEU A 245 -11.27 7.94 1.87
CA LEU A 245 -11.92 9.25 1.69
C LEU A 245 -13.05 9.20 0.66
N LYS A 246 -12.89 8.42 -0.43
CA LYS A 246 -13.96 8.17 -1.39
C LYS A 246 -15.13 7.39 -0.78
N ALA A 247 -14.86 6.33 -0.04
CA ALA A 247 -15.90 5.54 0.64
C ALA A 247 -16.66 6.36 1.70
N GLU A 248 -15.98 7.24 2.42
CA GLU A 248 -16.58 8.16 3.39
C GLU A 248 -17.46 9.21 2.69
N GLN A 249 -17.01 9.78 1.56
CA GLN A 249 -17.82 10.68 0.73
C GLN A 249 -19.03 9.97 0.10
N GLU A 250 -18.91 8.69 -0.27
CA GLU A 250 -20.03 7.89 -0.78
C GLU A 250 -21.03 7.55 0.33
N ALA A 251 -20.57 7.28 1.55
CA ALA A 251 -21.43 7.11 2.72
C ALA A 251 -22.19 8.40 3.06
N ASP A 252 -21.51 9.55 3.17
CA ASP A 252 -22.13 10.87 3.42
C ASP A 252 -23.16 11.25 2.35
N LYS A 253 -22.86 11.02 1.05
CA LYS A 253 -23.84 11.19 -0.04
C LYS A 253 -25.03 10.26 0.11
N THR A 254 -24.81 9.02 0.52
CA THR A 254 -25.86 8.02 0.71
C THR A 254 -26.78 8.40 1.87
N GLU A 255 -26.24 8.85 3.00
CA GLU A 255 -27.06 9.38 4.12
C GLU A 255 -27.87 10.60 3.68
N LYS A 256 -27.26 11.57 3.00
CA LYS A 256 -27.96 12.76 2.48
C LYS A 256 -29.09 12.39 1.50
N MET A 257 -28.87 11.39 0.64
CA MET A 257 -29.90 10.84 -0.24
C MET A 257 -31.07 10.22 0.55
N TRP A 258 -30.80 9.43 1.59
CA TRP A 258 -31.84 8.87 2.46
C TRP A 258 -32.62 9.96 3.21
N TYR A 259 -31.96 10.97 3.76
CA TYR A 259 -32.63 12.11 4.39
C TYR A 259 -33.56 12.85 3.43
N LEU A 260 -33.10 13.13 2.19
CA LEU A 260 -33.93 13.77 1.16
C LEU A 260 -35.12 12.89 0.75
N ALA A 261 -34.93 11.58 0.62
CA ALA A 261 -36.01 10.65 0.32
C ALA A 261 -37.07 10.62 1.44
N ILE A 262 -36.65 10.58 2.71
CA ILE A 262 -37.54 10.63 3.88
C ILE A 262 -38.34 11.94 3.90
N ILE A 263 -37.68 13.09 3.70
CA ILE A 263 -38.36 14.41 3.63
C ILE A 263 -39.39 14.42 2.49
N SER A 264 -39.05 13.91 1.31
CA SER A 264 -39.98 13.82 0.18
C SER A 264 -41.21 12.95 0.48
N ILE A 265 -41.04 11.84 1.19
CA ILE A 265 -42.14 10.96 1.62
C ILE A 265 -43.06 11.67 2.62
N VAL A 266 -42.49 12.37 3.61
CA VAL A 266 -43.26 13.14 4.60
C VAL A 266 -44.06 14.27 3.92
N LEU A 267 -43.45 15.00 2.98
CA LEU A 267 -44.13 16.06 2.22
C LEU A 267 -45.29 15.52 1.38
N MET A 268 -45.13 14.38 0.71
CA MET A 268 -46.23 13.72 -0.01
C MET A 268 -47.37 13.30 0.94
N GLY A 269 -47.04 12.74 2.11
CA GLY A 269 -48.04 12.37 3.12
C GLY A 269 -48.85 13.58 3.61
N LEU A 270 -48.21 14.71 3.88
CA LEU A 270 -48.87 15.96 4.28
C LEU A 270 -49.78 16.51 3.17
N ALA A 271 -49.36 16.43 1.91
CA ALA A 271 -50.18 16.86 0.77
C ALA A 271 -51.45 16.00 0.62
N VAL A 272 -51.34 14.68 0.74
CA VAL A 272 -52.49 13.76 0.71
C VAL A 272 -53.47 14.05 1.85
N LEU A 273 -52.96 14.27 3.07
CA LEU A 273 -53.78 14.63 4.24
C LEU A 273 -54.53 15.95 4.03
N ALA A 274 -53.88 16.96 3.45
CA ALA A 274 -54.51 18.24 3.13
C ALA A 274 -55.64 18.12 2.10
N VAL A 275 -55.45 17.30 1.06
CA VAL A 275 -56.50 16.99 0.08
C VAL A 275 -57.69 16.27 0.73
N PHE A 276 -57.44 15.31 1.63
CA PHE A 276 -58.49 14.59 2.34
C PHE A 276 -59.29 15.53 3.27
N TYR A 277 -58.60 16.42 4.00
CA TYR A 277 -59.20 17.43 4.86
C TYR A 277 -60.06 18.43 4.06
N MET A 278 -59.58 18.91 2.91
CA MET A 278 -60.38 19.79 2.03
C MET A 278 -61.62 19.06 1.50
N LYS A 279 -61.49 17.81 1.06
CA LYS A 279 -62.62 17.01 0.55
C LYS A 279 -63.66 16.72 1.64
N GLY A 280 -63.23 16.51 2.88
CA GLY A 280 -64.12 16.30 4.04
C GLY A 280 -65.04 17.49 4.36
N LYS A 281 -64.64 18.74 4.07
CA LYS A 281 -65.50 19.92 4.26
C LYS A 281 -66.68 20.00 3.29
N HIS A 282 -66.65 19.30 2.15
CA HIS A 282 -67.69 19.36 1.13
C HIS A 282 -68.86 18.38 1.34
N HIS A 283 -69.00 17.73 2.51
CA HIS A 283 -70.09 16.77 2.80
C HIS A 283 -71.00 17.17 3.98
N SER A 284 -70.96 18.43 4.43
CA SER A 284 -71.84 18.94 5.48
C SER A 284 -72.82 20.00 4.97
N ASN A 285 -73.86 19.56 4.24
CA ASN A 285 -75.23 20.07 4.42
C ASN A 285 -76.26 19.19 3.69
N ASN A 286 -77.13 18.51 4.44
CA ASN A 286 -78.54 18.26 4.12
C ASN A 286 -79.16 17.45 5.26
N ASN A 287 -80.01 18.11 6.05
CA ASN A 287 -80.45 17.65 7.37
C ASN A 287 -81.94 17.22 7.33
N PRO A 288 -82.31 15.98 7.74
CA PRO A 288 -83.72 15.58 7.81
C PRO A 288 -84.35 15.99 9.15
N LYS A 289 -85.33 16.91 9.14
CA LYS A 289 -86.13 17.24 10.33
C LYS A 289 -87.43 16.42 10.39
N SER A 290 -87.48 15.50 11.34
CA SER A 290 -88.68 14.85 11.88
C SER A 290 -88.43 14.60 13.37
N GLY A 291 -89.35 14.83 14.31
CA GLY A 291 -90.69 15.40 14.17
C GLY A 291 -91.29 15.73 15.54
N VAL A 292 -92.40 16.47 15.50
CA VAL A 292 -93.53 16.49 16.45
C VAL A 292 -93.29 15.96 17.88
N GLU A 293 -93.43 16.85 18.87
CA GLU A 293 -94.32 16.54 20.00
C GLU A 293 -95.04 17.80 20.52
N LYS A 294 -96.17 17.61 21.19
CA LYS A 294 -97.24 18.60 21.40
C LYS A 294 -97.74 18.49 22.84
N LEU A 295 -98.47 19.52 23.32
CA LEU A 295 -99.32 19.52 24.54
C LEU A 295 -98.54 19.61 25.88
N LYS A 296 -99.04 20.25 26.94
CA LYS A 296 -100.16 21.20 27.12
C LYS A 296 -100.04 21.90 28.48
N ASN A 297 -100.39 23.19 28.54
CA ASN A 297 -100.45 24.02 29.76
C ASN A 297 -101.55 23.52 30.74
N PRO A 298 -101.47 23.79 32.07
CA PRO A 298 -102.38 24.83 32.61
C PRO A 298 -101.88 25.59 33.89
N ASN A 299 -102.50 26.76 34.15
CA ASN A 299 -102.90 27.38 35.45
C ASN A 299 -102.10 27.06 36.75
N HIS A 300 -101.82 27.94 37.72
CA HIS A 300 -102.36 29.26 38.17
C HIS A 300 -101.44 29.75 39.35
N LYS A 301 -101.63 30.86 40.11
CA LYS A 301 -102.65 31.94 40.21
C LYS A 301 -102.02 33.19 40.89
N ASN A 302 -102.40 34.40 40.46
CA ASN A 302 -102.82 35.58 41.26
C ASN A 302 -102.75 36.86 40.42
#